data_AF-A0A845K206-F1
#
_entry.id   AF-A0A845K206-F1
#
_cell.length_a   1.000
_cell.length_b   1.000
_cell.length_c   1.000
_cell.angle_alpha   90.00
_cell.angle_beta   90.00
_cell.angle_gamma   90.00
#
_symmetry.space_group_name_H-M   'P 1'
#
loop_
_entity.id
_entity.type
_entity.pdbx_description
1 polymer ?
#
loop_
_entity_poly.entity_id
_entity_poly.type
_entity_poly.pdbx_seq_one_letter_code
_entity_poly.pdbx_strand_id
1 'polypeptide(L)' 'MSETIRSGYFILGPKVSRLEERMADYCHTKYAVGVSSGTEALLIALMAM' A
#
# COMPACT_ATOMS: atom_id res chain seq x y z
N MET A 1 -4.88 13.05 -11.70
CA MET A 1 -6.07 13.15 -10.81
C MET A 1 -7.32 12.43 -11.34
N SER A 2 -7.39 12.01 -12.61
CA SER A 2 -8.65 11.54 -13.22
C SER A 2 -8.82 10.01 -13.32
N GLU A 3 -7.74 9.23 -13.38
CA GLU A 3 -7.85 7.81 -13.73
C GLU A 3 -8.49 6.95 -12.62
N THR A 4 -8.22 7.22 -11.33
CA THR A 4 -8.87 6.49 -10.22
C THR A 4 -10.38 6.79 -10.15
N ILE A 5 -10.73 8.05 -10.40
CA ILE A 5 -12.13 8.50 -10.44
C ILE A 5 -12.86 7.88 -11.63
N ARG A 6 -12.19 7.79 -12.80
CA ARG A 6 -12.76 7.16 -14.00
C ARG A 6 -12.85 5.63 -13.92
N SER A 7 -11.91 4.97 -13.25
CA SER A 7 -11.89 3.52 -13.15
C SER A 7 -12.89 2.97 -12.13
N GLY A 8 -13.37 3.80 -11.20
CA GLY A 8 -14.29 3.40 -10.13
C GLY A 8 -13.63 2.59 -9.01
N TYR A 9 -12.32 2.32 -9.10
CA TYR A 9 -11.58 1.58 -8.08
C TYR A 9 -11.07 2.51 -6.99
N PHE A 10 -11.96 2.82 -6.04
CA PHE A 10 -11.65 3.72 -4.92
C PHE A 10 -10.97 3.05 -3.74
N ILE A 11 -11.20 1.75 -3.53
CA ILE A 11 -10.69 0.98 -2.38
C ILE A 11 -9.88 -0.19 -2.92
N LEU A 12 -8.66 -0.37 -2.42
CA LEU A 12 -7.76 -1.49 -2.76
C LEU A 12 -7.66 -1.76 -4.27
N GLY A 13 -7.62 -0.69 -5.07
CA GLY A 13 -7.55 -0.78 -6.52
C GLY A 13 -6.16 -1.21 -7.01
N PRO A 14 -6.01 -1.45 -8.33
CA PRO A 14 -4.74 -1.89 -8.93
C PRO A 14 -3.57 -0.92 -8.71
N LYS A 15 -3.87 0.34 -8.39
CA LYS A 15 -2.86 1.34 -8.02
C LYS A 15 -2.19 1.07 -6.69
N VAL A 16 -2.92 0.46 -5.74
CA VAL A 16 -2.39 0.09 -4.43
C VAL A 16 -1.40 -1.05 -4.60
N SER A 17 -1.75 -2.12 -5.33
CA SER A 17 -0.82 -3.21 -5.61
C SER A 17 0.44 -2.74 -6.34
N ARG A 18 0.31 -1.86 -7.32
CA ARG A 18 1.47 -1.29 -8.02
C ARG A 18 2.33 -0.41 -7.11
N LEU A 19 1.72 0.29 -6.15
CA LEU A 19 2.46 1.07 -5.15
C LEU A 19 3.25 0.13 -4.25
N GLU A 20 2.64 -0.94 -3.77
CA GLU A 20 3.27 -1.95 -2.91
C GLU A 20 4.47 -2.61 -3.60
N GLU A 21 4.32 -3.05 -4.86
CA GLU A 21 5.42 -3.62 -5.65
C GLU A 21 6.61 -2.65 -5.77
N ARG A 22 6.32 -1.39 -6.12
CA ARG A 22 7.36 -0.36 -6.24
C ARG A 22 8.04 -0.05 -4.91
N MET A 23 7.29 -0.12 -3.81
CA MET A 23 7.85 0.15 -2.50
C MET A 23 8.69 -1.03 -1.99
N ALA A 24 8.30 -2.26 -2.32
CA ALA A 24 9.11 -3.45 -2.06
C ALA A 24 10.45 -3.37 -2.80
N ASP A 25 10.43 -2.99 -4.09
CA ASP A 25 11.65 -2.77 -4.89
C ASP A 25 12.52 -1.64 -4.33
N TYR A 26 11.94 -0.49 -4.01
CA TYR A 26 12.64 0.66 -3.45
C TYR A 26 13.32 0.36 -2.11
N CYS A 27 12.64 -0.39 -1.22
CA CYS A 27 13.17 -0.78 0.08
C CYS A 27 14.03 -2.05 0.03
N HIS A 28 14.24 -2.65 -1.15
CA HIS A 28 14.94 -3.93 -1.34
C HIS A 28 14.42 -5.06 -0.43
N THR A 29 13.09 -5.14 -0.28
CA THR A 29 12.41 -6.17 0.51
C THR A 29 11.55 -7.05 -0.38
N LYS A 30 11.21 -8.25 0.11
CA LYS A 30 10.36 -9.20 -0.61
C LYS A 30 8.89 -8.76 -0.66
N TYR A 31 8.43 -8.02 0.35
CA TYR A 31 7.04 -7.61 0.50
C TYR A 31 6.93 -6.19 1.05
N ALA A 32 5.94 -5.45 0.59
CA ALA A 32 5.49 -4.20 1.17
C ALA A 32 3.96 -4.17 1.21
N VAL A 33 3.40 -3.52 2.22
CA VAL A 33 1.94 -3.43 2.43
C VAL A 33 1.57 -1.96 2.61
N GLY A 34 0.60 -1.50 1.82
CA GLY A 34 0.04 -0.15 1.90
C GLY A 34 -0.94 -0.05 3.05
N VAL A 35 -0.70 0.89 3.96
CA VAL A 35 -1.60 1.18 5.09
C VAL A 35 -2.08 2.62 5.04
N SER A 36 -3.15 2.90 5.79
CA SER A 36 -3.79 4.22 5.81
C SER A 36 -2.91 5.30 6.47
N SER A 37 -2.07 4.93 7.44
CA SER A 37 -1.12 5.84 8.08
C SER A 37 0.12 5.14 8.64
N GLY A 38 1.20 5.91 8.90
CA GLY A 38 2.42 5.39 9.51
C GLY A 38 2.23 4.89 10.94
N THR A 39 1.33 5.50 11.71
CA THR A 39 1.00 5.06 13.08
C THR A 39 0.34 3.68 13.06
N GLU A 40 -0.59 3.45 12.14
CA GLU A 40 -1.21 2.13 11.94
C GLU A 40 -0.18 1.10 11.46
N ALA A 41 0.78 1.51 10.64
CA ALA A 41 1.89 0.63 10.22
C ALA A 41 2.63 0.04 11.43
N LEU A 42 2.99 0.91 12.39
CA LEU A 42 3.69 0.52 13.61
C LEU A 42 2.80 -0.34 14.50
N LEU A 43 1.53 0.03 14.67
CA LEU A 43 0.59 -0.75 15.48
C LEU A 43 0.42 -2.17 14.92
N ILE A 44 0.18 -2.30 13.61
CA ILE A 44 0.04 -3.60 12.95
C ILE A 44 1.32 -4.42 13.09
N ALA A 45 2.50 -3.80 12.90
CA ALA A 45 3.78 -4.48 13.06
C ALA A 45 3.95 -5.04 14.47
N LEU A 46 3.52 -4.30 15.50
CA LEU A 46 3.57 -4.75 16.90
C LEU A 46 2.52 -5.83 17.22
N MET A 47 1.32 -5.76 16.63
CA MET A 47 0.26 -6.75 16.81
C MET A 47 0.56 -8.09 16.12
N ALA A 48 1.40 -8.08 15.08
CA ALA A 48 1.77 -9.26 14.31
C ALA A 48 2.95 -10.06 14.92
N MET A 49 3.54 -9.57 16.01
CA MET A 49 4.64 -10.24 16.73
C MET A 49 4.18 -11.41 17.60
#